data_AF-A0A1H5RR05-F1
#
_entry.id   AF-A0A1H5RR05-F1
#
_cell.length_a   1.000
_cell.length_b   1.000
_cell.length_c   1.000
_cell.angle_alpha   90.00
_cell.angle_beta   90.00
_cell.angle_gamma   90.00
#
_symmetry.space_group_name_H-M   'P 1'
#
loop_
_entity.id
_entity.type
_entity.pdbx_description
1 polymer ?
#
loop_
_entity_poly.entity_id
_entity_poly.type
_entity_poly.pdbx_seq_one_letter_code
_entity_poly.pdbx_strand_id
1 'polypeptide(L)'
;MAGSPHAPSGAVRAARLSPGALVLRYALFAVIATAVNLGAQRAVFAMMTGDFRLPAALGIGTAAGLVTKYLLDKKWIFFDRARPVVDEGRTFTLYTLTGVGTTAIFWGSESLFWWAGGTRTAREFGAVLGLTVGYVLKYRLDRRFVFTGAT
;
A
#
# COMPACT_ATOMS: atom_id res chain seq x y z
N MET A 1 13.98 0.89 -57.16
CA MET A 1 13.85 2.00 -56.21
C MET A 1 13.69 1.41 -54.82
N ALA A 2 14.66 1.71 -53.95
CA ALA A 2 14.85 1.07 -52.66
C ALA A 2 13.73 1.44 -51.67
N GLY A 3 13.22 0.45 -50.96
CA GLY A 3 12.29 0.65 -49.85
C GLY A 3 13.01 1.29 -48.66
N SER A 4 12.44 2.37 -48.16
CA SER A 4 12.85 2.99 -46.89
C SER A 4 12.52 2.04 -45.73
N PRO A 5 13.47 1.64 -44.88
CA PRO A 5 13.14 0.89 -43.67
C PRO A 5 12.52 1.83 -42.65
N HIS A 6 11.22 1.66 -42.39
CA HIS A 6 10.57 2.18 -41.19
C HIS A 6 11.23 1.53 -39.96
N ALA A 7 12.07 2.28 -39.26
CA ALA A 7 12.57 1.89 -37.95
C ALA A 7 11.39 1.79 -36.95
N PRO A 8 11.19 0.67 -36.25
CA PRO A 8 10.14 0.56 -35.26
C PRO A 8 10.41 1.48 -34.07
N SER A 9 9.35 2.22 -33.72
CA SER A 9 9.18 3.16 -32.64
C SER A 9 9.89 2.75 -31.34
N GLY A 10 10.60 3.70 -30.74
CA GLY A 10 11.29 3.54 -29.47
C GLY A 10 10.41 2.93 -28.40
N ALA A 11 10.70 1.69 -28.05
CA ALA A 11 10.20 1.06 -26.84
C ALA A 11 10.72 1.89 -25.66
N VAL A 12 9.87 2.75 -25.10
CA VAL A 12 10.10 3.41 -23.82
C VAL A 12 10.28 2.31 -22.79
N ARG A 13 11.54 1.91 -22.51
CA ARG A 13 11.84 1.00 -21.40
C ARG A 13 11.29 1.66 -20.14
N ALA A 14 10.25 1.09 -19.56
CA ALA A 14 9.81 1.50 -18.23
C ALA A 14 11.02 1.40 -17.30
N ALA A 15 11.43 2.52 -16.71
CA ALA A 15 12.58 2.56 -15.83
C ALA A 15 12.27 1.73 -14.59
N ARG A 16 12.82 0.52 -14.50
CA ARG A 16 12.72 -0.31 -13.30
C ARG A 16 13.63 0.29 -12.23
N LEU A 17 13.07 0.57 -11.07
CA LEU A 17 13.84 1.03 -9.91
C LEU A 17 14.82 -0.05 -9.46
N SER A 18 16.01 0.37 -9.01
CA SER A 18 16.90 -0.55 -8.30
C SER A 18 16.25 -1.01 -6.98
N PRO A 19 16.60 -2.20 -6.45
CA PRO A 19 16.03 -2.70 -5.21
C PRO A 19 16.16 -1.71 -4.03
N GLY A 20 17.31 -1.04 -3.90
CA GLY A 20 17.52 -0.03 -2.85
C GLY A 20 16.64 1.20 -3.01
N ALA A 21 16.47 1.70 -4.25
CA ALA A 21 15.59 2.83 -4.53
C ALA A 21 14.12 2.49 -4.25
N LEU A 22 13.71 1.25 -4.52
CA LEU A 22 12.38 0.75 -4.22
C LEU A 22 12.12 0.77 -2.71
N VAL A 23 13.02 0.18 -1.93
CA VAL A 23 12.91 0.14 -0.45
C VAL A 23 12.85 1.55 0.12
N LEU A 24 13.72 2.45 -0.34
CA LEU A 24 13.76 3.84 0.14
C LEU A 24 12.45 4.58 -0.16
N ARG A 25 11.90 4.45 -1.37
CA ARG A 25 10.61 5.06 -1.74
C ARG A 25 9.47 4.50 -0.91
N TYR A 26 9.41 3.18 -0.73
CA TYR A 26 8.39 2.55 0.11
C TYR A 26 8.43 3.05 1.55
N ALA A 27 9.62 3.13 2.14
CA ALA A 27 9.81 3.62 3.51
C ALA A 27 9.40 5.09 3.63
N LEU A 28 9.87 5.95 2.72
CA LEU A 28 9.52 7.37 2.71
C LEU A 28 8.01 7.59 2.56
N PHE A 29 7.37 6.88 1.63
CA PHE A 29 5.92 7.03 1.41
C PHE A 29 5.10 6.49 2.57
N ALA A 30 5.58 5.46 3.26
CA ALA A 30 4.97 5.01 4.51
C ALA A 30 5.03 6.11 5.58
N VAL A 31 6.20 6.74 5.79
CA VAL A 31 6.35 7.86 6.74
C VAL A 31 5.41 9.02 6.40
N ILE A 32 5.34 9.43 5.14
CA ILE A 32 4.45 10.51 4.69
C ILE A 32 2.99 10.14 4.94
N ALA A 33 2.58 8.92 4.57
CA ALA A 33 1.20 8.45 4.78
C ALA A 33 0.84 8.39 6.28
N THR A 34 1.78 7.97 7.13
CA THR A 34 1.60 8.00 8.60
C THR A 34 1.45 9.42 9.12
N ALA A 35 2.28 10.36 8.65
CA ALA A 35 2.18 11.76 9.05
C ALA A 35 0.82 12.37 8.64
N VAL A 36 0.35 12.11 7.43
CA VAL A 36 -0.98 12.56 6.96
C VAL A 36 -2.10 11.92 7.78
N ASN A 37 -2.02 10.62 8.06
CA ASN A 37 -2.98 9.91 8.90
C ASN A 37 -3.09 10.57 10.28
N LEU A 38 -1.97 10.75 10.98
CA LEU A 38 -1.93 11.37 12.31
C LEU A 38 -2.36 12.84 12.29
N GLY A 39 -2.00 13.59 11.25
CA GLY A 39 -2.44 14.97 11.06
C GLY A 39 -3.96 15.07 10.92
N ALA A 40 -4.56 14.20 10.12
CA ALA A 40 -6.01 14.12 9.95
C ALA A 40 -6.72 13.68 11.24
N GLN A 41 -6.18 12.70 11.98
CA GLN A 41 -6.68 12.33 13.30
C GLN A 41 -6.67 13.54 14.25
N ARG A 42 -5.56 14.27 14.33
CA ARG A 42 -5.44 15.47 15.17
C ARG A 42 -6.45 16.55 14.79
N ALA A 43 -6.68 16.78 13.50
CA ALA A 43 -7.70 17.71 13.04
C ALA A 43 -9.10 17.29 13.52
N VAL A 44 -9.45 16.01 13.40
CA VAL A 44 -10.73 15.49 13.91
C VAL A 44 -10.83 15.66 15.43
N PHE A 45 -9.77 15.35 16.18
CA PHE A 45 -9.74 15.55 17.63
C PHE A 45 -9.89 17.02 18.05
N ALA A 46 -9.41 17.96 17.23
CA ALA A 46 -9.54 19.40 17.47
C ALA A 46 -10.93 19.95 17.10
N MET A 47 -11.61 19.34 16.13
CA MET A 47 -12.89 19.84 15.58
C MET A 47 -14.13 19.13 16.12
N MET A 48 -13.98 17.91 16.65
CA MET A 48 -15.10 17.09 17.14
C MET A 48 -14.98 16.85 18.65
N THR A 49 -16.12 16.56 19.29
CA THR A 49 -16.26 16.12 20.68
C THR A 49 -17.26 14.94 20.75
N GLY A 50 -17.33 14.25 21.89
CA GLY A 50 -18.24 13.12 22.11
C GLY A 50 -17.70 11.76 21.64
N ASP A 51 -18.50 10.72 21.86
CA ASP A 51 -18.07 9.31 21.77
C ASP A 51 -17.73 8.87 20.34
N PHE A 52 -18.33 9.51 19.33
CA PHE A 52 -18.06 9.22 17.92
C PHE A 52 -16.72 9.80 17.43
N ARG A 53 -16.07 10.66 18.21
CA ARG A 53 -14.83 11.35 17.83
C ARG A 53 -13.68 10.39 17.51
N LEU A 54 -13.46 9.39 18.35
CA LEU A 54 -12.37 8.42 18.15
C LEU A 54 -12.60 7.56 16.90
N PRO A 55 -13.79 6.94 16.70
CA PRO A 55 -14.11 6.25 15.44
C PRO A 55 -13.93 7.15 14.20
N ALA A 56 -14.42 8.39 14.25
CA ALA A 56 -14.26 9.35 13.15
C ALA A 56 -12.79 9.67 12.86
N ALA A 57 -11.98 9.90 13.91
CA ALA A 57 -10.56 10.17 13.77
C ALA A 57 -9.85 8.99 13.10
N LEU A 58 -10.07 7.77 13.60
CA LEU A 58 -9.47 6.55 13.04
C LEU A 58 -9.88 6.34 11.57
N GLY A 59 -11.17 6.52 11.25
CA GLY A 59 -11.68 6.38 9.88
C GLY A 59 -11.09 7.40 8.92
N ILE A 60 -11.16 8.68 9.27
CA ILE A 60 -10.67 9.79 8.43
C ILE A 60 -9.15 9.74 8.29
N GLY A 61 -8.43 9.48 9.40
CA GLY A 61 -6.97 9.34 9.39
C GLY A 61 -6.52 8.19 8.48
N THR A 62 -7.17 7.03 8.60
CA THR A 62 -6.87 5.86 7.76
C THR A 62 -7.14 6.14 6.29
N ALA A 63 -8.29 6.73 5.96
CA ALA A 63 -8.63 7.09 4.59
C ALA A 63 -7.61 8.07 3.99
N ALA A 64 -7.28 9.15 4.71
CA ALA A 64 -6.33 10.16 4.25
C ALA A 64 -4.92 9.58 4.03
N GLY A 65 -4.44 8.75 4.96
CA GLY A 65 -3.15 8.07 4.85
C GLY A 65 -3.10 7.10 3.67
N LEU A 66 -4.15 6.28 3.49
CA LEU A 66 -4.23 5.31 2.40
C LEU A 66 -4.29 5.98 1.03
N VAL A 67 -5.12 7.01 0.86
CA VAL A 67 -5.21 7.79 -0.39
C VAL A 67 -3.85 8.41 -0.71
N THR A 68 -3.20 9.02 0.27
CA THR A 68 -1.86 9.60 0.10
C THR A 68 -0.85 8.55 -0.35
N LYS A 69 -0.82 7.40 0.33
CA LYS A 69 0.12 6.32 0.00
C LYS A 69 -0.12 5.78 -1.41
N TYR A 70 -1.38 5.56 -1.77
CA TYR A 70 -1.76 5.09 -3.09
C TYR A 70 -1.28 6.02 -4.20
N LEU A 71 -1.51 7.34 -4.06
CA LEU A 71 -1.10 8.32 -5.06
C LEU A 71 0.43 8.37 -5.22
N LEU A 72 1.17 8.26 -4.11
CA LEU A 72 2.64 8.24 -4.13
C LEU A 72 3.18 6.96 -4.77
N ASP A 73 2.70 5.79 -4.33
CA ASP A 73 3.10 4.49 -4.86
C ASP A 73 2.79 4.40 -6.36
N LYS A 74 1.59 4.82 -6.78
CA LYS A 74 1.16 4.85 -8.18
C LYS A 74 2.10 5.67 -9.06
N LYS A 75 2.36 6.92 -8.66
CA LYS A 75 3.12 7.88 -9.47
C LYS A 75 4.62 7.55 -9.52
N TRP A 76 5.19 7.13 -8.39
CA TRP A 76 6.64 7.08 -8.22
C TRP A 76 7.21 5.68 -8.05
N ILE A 77 6.41 4.64 -7.80
CA ILE A 77 6.91 3.26 -7.76
C ILE A 77 6.46 2.51 -9.00
N PHE A 78 5.16 2.58 -9.32
CA PHE A 78 4.59 1.81 -10.41
C PHE A 78 4.56 2.56 -11.74
N PHE A 79 4.82 3.88 -11.72
CA PHE A 79 4.80 4.75 -12.89
C PHE A 79 3.54 4.58 -13.76
N ASP A 80 2.41 4.27 -13.11
CA ASP A 80 1.16 3.99 -13.80
C ASP A 80 0.55 5.31 -14.28
N ARG A 81 0.30 5.41 -15.60
CA ARG A 81 -0.25 6.62 -16.22
C ARG A 81 -1.64 6.91 -15.67
N ALA A 82 -2.03 8.19 -15.69
CA ALA A 82 -3.37 8.61 -15.30
C ALA A 82 -4.42 7.85 -16.13
N ARG A 83 -5.41 7.27 -15.45
CA ARG A 83 -6.56 6.56 -16.04
C ARG A 83 -7.84 7.31 -15.66
N PRO A 84 -8.98 7.07 -16.31
CA PRO A 84 -10.26 7.61 -15.89
C PRO A 84 -10.54 7.32 -14.40
N VAL A 85 -11.17 8.26 -13.69
CA VAL A 85 -11.42 8.20 -12.22
C VAL A 85 -12.11 6.90 -11.78
N VAL A 86 -12.95 6.31 -12.64
CA VAL A 86 -13.65 5.04 -12.38
C VAL A 86 -12.68 3.85 -12.28
N ASP A 87 -11.69 3.78 -13.18
CA ASP A 87 -10.64 2.75 -13.13
C ASP A 87 -9.69 2.97 -11.94
N GLU A 88 -9.54 4.23 -11.53
CA GLU A 88 -8.73 4.64 -10.40
C GLU A 88 -9.36 4.24 -9.06
N GLY A 89 -10.68 4.35 -8.92
CA GLY A 89 -11.44 3.86 -7.77
C GLY A 89 -11.36 2.33 -7.62
N ARG A 90 -11.45 1.58 -8.73
CA ARG A 90 -11.29 0.12 -8.72
C ARG A 90 -9.88 -0.30 -8.29
N THR A 91 -8.85 0.40 -8.78
CA THR A 91 -7.44 0.15 -8.44
C THR A 91 -7.16 0.47 -6.97
N PHE A 92 -7.65 1.61 -6.48
CA PHE A 92 -7.55 1.98 -5.06
C PHE A 92 -8.27 0.99 -4.14
N THR A 93 -9.44 0.50 -4.56
CA THR A 93 -10.20 -0.51 -3.82
C THR A 93 -9.43 -1.82 -3.72
N LEU A 94 -8.86 -2.31 -4.83
CA LEU A 94 -8.00 -3.51 -4.84
C LEU A 94 -6.73 -3.31 -3.99
N TYR A 95 -6.11 -2.14 -4.06
CA TYR A 95 -4.94 -1.81 -3.23
C TYR A 95 -5.27 -1.81 -1.74
N THR A 96 -6.43 -1.26 -1.37
CA THR A 96 -6.90 -1.22 0.01
C THR A 96 -7.29 -2.61 0.50
N LEU A 97 -8.04 -3.39 -0.30
CA LEU A 97 -8.46 -4.76 0.03
C LEU A 97 -7.27 -5.68 0.26
N THR A 98 -6.25 -5.60 -0.60
CA THR A 98 -5.03 -6.39 -0.44
C THR A 98 -4.26 -5.98 0.81
N GLY A 99 -4.21 -4.67 1.13
CA GLY A 99 -3.66 -4.16 2.39
C GLY A 99 -4.38 -4.73 3.61
N VAL A 100 -5.71 -4.60 3.66
CA VAL A 100 -6.56 -5.15 4.74
C VAL A 100 -6.36 -6.66 4.87
N GLY A 101 -6.37 -7.40 3.76
CA GLY A 101 -6.14 -8.84 3.76
C GLY A 101 -4.79 -9.22 4.37
N THR A 102 -3.71 -8.50 4.03
CA THR A 102 -2.38 -8.77 4.60
C THR A 102 -2.25 -8.37 6.07
N THR A 103 -2.94 -7.33 6.51
CA THR A 103 -3.05 -6.98 7.94
C THR A 103 -3.80 -8.04 8.72
N ALA A 104 -4.88 -8.59 8.16
CA ALA A 104 -5.61 -9.70 8.78
C ALA A 104 -4.74 -10.96 8.92
N ILE A 105 -3.87 -11.24 7.94
CA ILE A 105 -2.89 -12.34 8.04
C ILE A 105 -1.90 -12.09 9.18
N PHE A 106 -1.40 -10.87 9.32
CA PHE A 106 -0.54 -10.49 10.43
C PHE A 106 -1.24 -10.71 11.78
N TRP A 107 -2.42 -10.13 11.98
CA TRP A 107 -3.18 -10.27 13.23
C TRP A 107 -3.61 -11.72 13.50
N GLY A 108 -3.98 -12.48 12.48
CA GLY A 108 -4.35 -13.88 12.61
C GLY A 108 -3.17 -14.73 13.06
N SER A 109 -1.99 -14.51 12.48
CA SER A 109 -0.75 -15.20 12.88
C SER A 109 -0.33 -14.82 14.30
N GLU A 110 -0.33 -13.53 14.66
CA GLU A 110 -0.06 -13.08 16.02
C GLU A 110 -1.02 -13.70 17.04
N SER A 111 -2.32 -13.70 16.74
CA SER A 111 -3.37 -14.24 17.62
C SER A 111 -3.27 -15.75 17.76
N LEU A 112 -3.03 -16.48 16.68
CA LEU A 112 -2.89 -17.94 16.70
C LEU A 112 -1.73 -18.35 17.61
N PHE A 113 -0.58 -17.67 17.50
CA PHE A 113 0.58 -17.98 18.34
C PHE A 113 0.40 -17.53 19.80
N TRP A 114 -0.34 -16.44 20.04
CA TRP A 114 -0.75 -16.08 21.40
C TRP A 114 -1.62 -17.17 22.03
N TRP A 115 -2.60 -17.70 21.29
CA TRP A 115 -3.51 -18.74 21.80
C TRP A 115 -2.81 -20.09 21.97
N ALA A 116 -1.93 -20.46 21.05
CA ALA A 116 -1.20 -21.74 21.12
C ALA A 116 -0.09 -21.75 22.17
N GLY A 117 0.62 -20.62 22.33
CA GLY A 117 1.82 -20.55 23.18
C GLY A 117 1.63 -19.83 24.52
N GLY A 118 0.60 -18.97 24.65
CA GLY A 118 0.30 -18.24 25.90
C GLY A 118 1.38 -17.28 26.39
N THR A 119 2.45 -17.06 25.62
CA THR A 119 3.61 -16.24 26.01
C THR A 119 3.80 -15.06 25.07
N ARG A 120 4.42 -14.00 25.60
CA ARG A 120 4.79 -12.82 24.80
C ARG A 120 5.72 -13.20 23.64
N THR A 121 6.69 -14.08 23.88
CA THR A 121 7.63 -14.57 22.86
C THR A 121 6.92 -15.30 21.72
N ALA A 122 5.94 -16.17 22.03
CA ALA A 122 5.16 -16.86 20.99
C ALA A 122 4.37 -15.86 20.14
N ARG A 123 3.67 -14.91 20.78
CA ARG A 123 2.95 -13.83 20.07
C ARG A 123 3.87 -13.03 19.14
N GLU A 124 5.03 -12.61 19.63
CA GLU A 124 6.01 -11.85 18.85
C GLU A 124 6.54 -12.66 17.66
N PHE A 125 6.78 -13.95 17.84
CA PHE A 125 7.16 -14.84 16.74
C PHE A 125 6.04 -14.95 15.69
N GLY A 126 4.79 -15.13 16.13
CA GLY A 126 3.61 -15.12 15.25
C GLY A 126 3.45 -13.79 14.50
N ALA A 127 3.71 -12.66 15.16
CA ALA A 127 3.70 -11.34 14.56
C ALA A 127 4.76 -11.19 13.46
N VAL A 128 6.01 -11.59 13.72
CA VAL A 128 7.11 -11.53 12.73
C VAL A 128 6.82 -12.42 11.52
N LEU A 129 6.34 -13.64 11.73
CA LEU A 129 5.92 -14.53 10.65
C LEU A 129 4.78 -13.92 9.83
N GLY A 130 3.74 -13.43 10.50
CA GLY A 130 2.58 -12.81 9.88
C GLY A 130 2.95 -11.58 9.03
N LEU A 131 3.81 -10.71 9.54
CA LEU A 131 4.35 -9.57 8.80
C LEU A 131 5.15 -10.00 7.57
N THR A 132 6.03 -11.00 7.73
CA THR A 132 6.86 -11.50 6.62
C THR A 132 5.99 -12.03 5.49
N VAL A 133 5.03 -12.90 5.81
CA VAL A 133 4.09 -13.45 4.83
C VAL A 133 3.20 -12.35 4.24
N GLY A 134 2.70 -11.44 5.08
CA GLY A 134 1.88 -10.30 4.67
C GLY A 134 2.58 -9.43 3.63
N TYR A 135 3.85 -9.07 3.84
CA TYR A 135 4.61 -8.28 2.87
C TYR A 135 4.85 -9.02 1.55
N VAL A 136 5.20 -10.31 1.61
CA VAL A 136 5.40 -11.13 0.39
C VAL A 136 4.10 -11.22 -0.41
N LEU A 137 2.97 -11.49 0.25
CA LEU A 137 1.66 -11.55 -0.39
C LEU A 137 1.23 -10.18 -0.91
N LYS A 138 1.43 -9.10 -0.15
CA LYS A 138 1.09 -7.74 -0.56
C LYS A 138 1.77 -7.40 -1.89
N TYR A 139 3.07 -7.64 -1.99
CA TYR A 139 3.81 -7.40 -3.22
C TYR A 139 3.27 -8.22 -4.40
N ARG A 140 3.00 -9.52 -4.19
CA ARG A 140 2.46 -10.41 -5.24
C ARG A 140 1.07 -9.98 -5.69
N LEU A 141 0.20 -9.62 -4.75
CA LEU A 141 -1.18 -9.21 -5.01
C LEU A 141 -1.21 -7.85 -5.72
N ASP A 142 -0.44 -6.87 -5.25
CA ASP A 142 -0.36 -5.56 -5.88
C ASP A 142 0.16 -5.65 -7.30
N ARG A 143 1.23 -6.41 -7.52
CA ARG A 143 1.78 -6.62 -8.85
C ARG A 143 0.81 -7.33 -9.79
N ARG A 144 0.05 -8.32 -9.29
CA ARG A 144 -0.83 -9.15 -10.12
C ARG A 144 -2.20 -8.53 -10.39
N PHE A 145 -2.76 -7.80 -9.43
CA PHE A 145 -4.16 -7.36 -9.48
C PHE A 145 -4.34 -5.85 -9.47
N VAL A 146 -3.41 -5.11 -8.85
CA VAL A 146 -3.53 -3.65 -8.73
C VAL A 146 -2.82 -2.97 -9.90
N PHE A 147 -1.58 -3.37 -10.20
CA PHE A 147 -0.74 -2.72 -11.22
C PHE A 147 -0.50 -3.63 -12.43
N THR A 148 -1.58 -4.06 -13.08
CA THR A 148 -1.55 -4.98 -14.23
C THR A 148 -0.92 -4.40 -15.51
N GLY A 149 -0.65 -3.09 -15.55
CA GLY A 149 -0.05 -2.39 -16.70
C GLY A 149 1.43 -2.03 -16.56
N ALA A 150 2.09 -2.38 -15.45
CA ALA A 150 3.51 -2.11 -15.26
C ALA A 150 4.36 -3.26 -15.83
N THR A 151 4.71 -3.17 -17.12
CA THR A 151 5.71 -4.03 -17.78
C THR A 151 7.11 -3.44 -17.70
#